data_AF-A0A3C1DEB1-F1
#
_entry.id   AF-A0A3C1DEB1-F1
#
_cell.length_a   1.000
_cell.length_b   1.000
_cell.length_c   1.000
_cell.angle_alpha   90.00
_cell.angle_beta   90.00
_cell.angle_gamma   90.00
#
_symmetry.space_group_name_H-M   'P 1'
#
loop_
_entity.id
_entity.type
_entity.pdbx_description
1 polymer ?
#
loop_
_entity_poly.entity_id
_entity_poly.type
_entity_poly.pdbx_seq_one_letter_code
_entity_poly.pdbx_strand_id
1 'polypeptide(L)'
;ATGNGRCNFSNRNPGAGDYRHPDFVEDASYALLYLFSRGATDRERKLLRQCGSMPHLFFHRHGLLWRAEEDGRNYPRTGKASTVVDVLRAAAARVGVVEACER
;
A
#
# COMPACT_ATOMS: atom_id res chain seq x y z
N ALA A 1 16.08 -5.05 -8.21
CA ALA A 1 14.89 -4.17 -8.36
C ALA A 1 13.64 -5.03 -8.54
N THR A 2 12.50 -4.67 -7.93
CA THR A 2 11.24 -5.44 -8.06
C THR A 2 10.52 -5.12 -9.38
N GLY A 3 9.84 -6.12 -9.97
CA GLY A 3 9.01 -5.93 -11.17
C GLY A 3 9.74 -5.31 -12.37
N ASN A 4 10.99 -5.72 -12.64
CA ASN A 4 11.84 -5.16 -13.70
C ASN A 4 12.04 -3.63 -13.61
N GLY A 5 12.15 -3.12 -12.38
CA GLY A 5 12.32 -1.68 -12.13
C GLY A 5 11.01 -0.89 -12.06
N ARG A 6 9.85 -1.56 -12.21
CA ARG A 6 8.52 -0.91 -12.17
C ARG A 6 7.84 -1.02 -10.82
N CYS A 7 8.15 -2.04 -10.02
CA CYS A 7 7.50 -2.40 -8.76
C CYS A 7 5.98 -2.65 -8.89
N ASN A 8 5.58 -3.93 -8.85
CA ASN A 8 4.19 -4.28 -8.53
C ASN A 8 4.01 -4.05 -7.02
N PHE A 9 3.40 -2.95 -6.60
CA PHE A 9 3.30 -2.58 -5.18
C PHE A 9 2.12 -3.26 -4.47
N SER A 10 1.10 -3.71 -5.21
CA SER A 10 -0.04 -4.48 -4.71
C SER A 10 -0.86 -5.06 -5.87
N ASN A 11 -1.64 -6.11 -5.65
CA ASN A 11 -2.63 -6.59 -6.62
C ASN A 11 -3.98 -5.89 -6.42
N ARG A 12 -4.86 -5.90 -7.44
CA ARG A 12 -6.16 -5.19 -7.43
C ARG A 12 -7.07 -5.66 -6.30
N ASN A 13 -7.07 -6.96 -6.00
CA ASN A 13 -7.88 -7.56 -4.95
C ASN A 13 -7.03 -8.58 -4.17
N PRO A 14 -6.16 -8.13 -3.24
CA PRO A 14 -5.37 -9.05 -2.43
C PRO A 14 -6.27 -9.70 -1.38
N GLY A 15 -6.40 -11.03 -1.45
CA GLY A 15 -7.14 -11.83 -0.48
C GLY A 15 -6.20 -12.67 0.39
N ALA A 16 -6.64 -13.03 1.60
CA ALA A 16 -5.86 -13.89 2.49
C ALA A 16 -5.50 -15.26 1.83
N GLY A 17 -6.41 -15.81 1.02
CA GLY A 17 -6.20 -17.05 0.27
C GLY A 17 -5.11 -16.99 -0.81
N ASP A 18 -4.62 -15.81 -1.17
CA ASP A 18 -3.50 -15.65 -2.10
C ASP A 18 -2.14 -15.94 -1.44
N TYR A 19 -2.12 -16.15 -0.12
CA TYR A 19 -0.91 -16.32 0.69
C TYR A 19 -0.84 -17.74 1.28
N ARG A 20 0.39 -18.19 1.57
CA ARG A 20 0.65 -19.52 2.15
C ARG A 20 0.11 -19.69 3.58
N HIS A 21 -0.14 -18.58 4.28
CA HIS A 21 -0.65 -18.56 5.65
C HIS A 21 -1.87 -17.63 5.72
N PRO A 22 -3.04 -18.08 5.23
CA PRO A 22 -4.22 -17.23 5.09
C PRO A 22 -4.70 -16.68 6.44
N ASP A 23 -4.75 -17.51 7.49
CA ASP A 23 -5.22 -17.09 8.81
C ASP A 23 -4.41 -15.91 9.38
N PHE A 24 -3.07 -15.98 9.27
CA PHE A 24 -2.19 -14.89 9.68
C PHE A 24 -2.44 -13.59 8.90
N VAL A 25 -2.68 -13.70 7.59
CA VAL A 25 -2.94 -12.53 6.74
C VAL A 25 -4.31 -11.94 7.05
N GLU A 26 -5.30 -12.78 7.33
CA GLU A 26 -6.63 -12.34 7.77
C GLU A 26 -6.54 -11.60 9.11
N ASP A 27 -5.86 -12.15 10.11
CA ASP A 27 -5.62 -11.50 11.40
C ASP A 27 -4.90 -10.16 11.27
N ALA A 28 -3.84 -10.11 10.46
CA ALA A 28 -3.11 -8.87 10.20
C ALA A 28 -4.01 -7.82 9.49
N SER A 29 -4.85 -8.25 8.56
CA SER A 29 -5.79 -7.39 7.85
C SER A 29 -6.85 -6.82 8.79
N TYR A 30 -7.40 -7.65 9.68
CA TYR A 30 -8.34 -7.20 10.71
C TYR A 30 -7.69 -6.23 11.70
N ALA A 31 -6.48 -6.51 12.17
CA ALA A 31 -5.74 -5.63 13.07
C ALA A 31 -5.51 -4.25 12.44
N LEU A 32 -5.09 -4.21 11.16
CA LEU A 32 -4.91 -2.97 10.42
C LEU A 32 -6.23 -2.20 10.22
N LEU A 33 -7.30 -2.91 9.85
CA LEU A 33 -8.63 -2.31 9.71
C LEU A 33 -9.14 -1.74 11.04
N TYR A 34 -8.93 -2.45 12.14
CA TYR A 34 -9.31 -2.01 13.47
C TYR A 34 -8.54 -0.76 13.87
N LEU A 35 -7.21 -0.77 13.73
CA LEU A 35 -6.36 0.40 14.02
C LEU A 35 -6.75 1.61 13.18
N PHE A 36 -7.01 1.41 11.89
CA PHE A 36 -7.46 2.49 10.99
C PHE A 36 -8.84 3.01 11.39
N SER A 37 -9.77 2.12 11.72
CA SER A 37 -11.15 2.48 12.04
C SER A 37 -11.30 3.25 13.35
N ARG A 38 -10.29 3.20 14.23
CA ARG A 38 -10.26 4.00 15.46
C ARG A 38 -10.06 5.47 15.12
N GLY A 39 -11.16 6.23 15.14
CA GLY A 39 -11.14 7.66 14.81
C GLY A 39 -11.19 7.96 13.32
N ALA A 40 -11.38 6.95 12.45
CA ALA A 40 -11.60 7.19 11.02
C ALA A 40 -12.89 7.99 10.80
N THR A 41 -12.74 9.10 10.08
CA THR A 41 -13.84 9.90 9.55
C THR A 41 -14.65 9.12 8.51
N ASP A 42 -15.89 9.54 8.25
CA ASP A 42 -16.71 8.93 7.18
C ASP A 42 -16.03 9.00 5.81
N ARG A 43 -15.27 10.08 5.58
CA ARG A 43 -14.44 10.25 4.39
C ARG A 43 -13.37 9.17 4.30
N GLU A 44 -12.66 8.87 5.38
CA GLU A 44 -11.64 7.84 5.43
C GLU A 44 -12.21 6.43 5.23
N ARG A 45 -13.38 6.15 5.81
CA ARG A 45 -14.11 4.88 5.58
C ARG A 45 -14.54 4.74 4.12
N LYS A 46 -14.99 5.84 3.50
CA LYS A 46 -15.33 5.87 2.07
C LYS A 46 -14.11 5.62 1.20
N LEU A 47 -12.97 6.24 1.52
CA LEU A 47 -11.71 6.05 0.79
C LEU A 47 -11.24 4.60 0.88
N LEU A 48 -11.29 3.96 2.05
CA LEU A 48 -10.94 2.54 2.16
C LEU A 48 -11.80 1.67 1.24
N ARG A 49 -13.13 1.89 1.23
CA ARG A 49 -14.04 1.17 0.31
C ARG A 49 -13.71 1.41 -1.16
N GLN A 50 -13.26 2.60 -1.53
CA GLN A 50 -12.86 2.95 -2.90
C GLN A 50 -11.51 2.34 -3.29
N CYS A 51 -10.55 2.33 -2.38
CA CYS A 51 -9.21 1.81 -2.60
C CYS A 51 -9.17 0.27 -2.56
N GLY A 52 -10.08 -0.38 -1.84
CA GLY A 52 -10.23 -1.83 -1.81
C GLY A 52 -9.28 -2.55 -0.84
N SER A 53 -8.08 -2.03 -0.59
CA SER A 53 -7.15 -2.61 0.40
C SER A 53 -6.34 -1.55 1.15
N MET A 54 -5.74 -1.97 2.27
CA MET A 54 -4.87 -1.10 3.08
C MET A 54 -3.64 -0.57 2.33
N PRO A 55 -2.91 -1.39 1.53
CA PRO A 55 -1.85 -0.87 0.67
C PRO A 55 -2.33 0.22 -0.29
N HIS A 56 -3.47 0.03 -0.97
CA HIS A 56 -4.00 1.04 -1.90
C HIS A 56 -4.38 2.33 -1.18
N LEU A 57 -4.98 2.23 0.00
CA LEU A 57 -5.35 3.39 0.81
C LEU A 57 -4.12 4.18 1.28
N PHE A 58 -3.08 3.48 1.76
CA PHE A 58 -1.83 4.11 2.16
C PHE A 58 -1.22 4.89 1.00
N PHE A 59 -1.02 4.23 -0.14
CA PHE A 59 -0.40 4.86 -1.30
C PHE A 59 -1.24 6.00 -1.87
N HIS A 60 -2.56 5.87 -1.89
CA HIS A 60 -3.46 6.97 -2.26
C HIS A 60 -3.31 8.18 -1.33
N ARG A 61 -3.31 7.96 0.00
CA ARG A 61 -3.14 9.01 1.01
C ARG A 61 -1.81 9.75 0.88
N HIS A 62 -0.77 9.05 0.40
CA HIS A 62 0.56 9.61 0.18
C HIS A 62 0.83 10.04 -1.27
N GLY A 63 -0.21 10.10 -2.12
CA GLY A 63 -0.13 10.72 -3.45
C GLY A 63 0.45 9.85 -4.54
N LEU A 64 0.62 8.54 -4.33
CA LEU A 64 0.99 7.64 -5.41
C LEU A 64 -0.22 7.43 -6.33
N LEU A 65 -0.07 7.79 -7.60
CA LEU A 65 -0.98 7.39 -8.67
C LEU A 65 -0.48 6.08 -9.28
N TRP A 66 -1.40 5.16 -9.58
CA TRP A 66 -1.06 3.86 -10.18
C TRP A 66 -1.93 3.51 -11.38
N ARG A 67 -1.50 2.47 -12.08
CA ARG A 67 -2.26 1.77 -13.12
C ARG A 67 -2.33 0.29 -12.77
N ALA A 68 -3.48 -0.33 -13.01
CA ALA A 68 -3.63 -1.78 -12.94
C ALA A 68 -3.39 -2.38 -14.34
N GLU A 69 -2.58 -3.44 -14.43
CA GLU A 69 -2.43 -4.23 -15.65
C GLU A 69 -3.52 -5.34 -15.69
N GLU A 70 -3.64 -6.06 -16.81
CA GLU A 70 -4.72 -7.04 -17.05
C GLU A 70 -4.71 -8.19 -16.04
N ASP A 71 -3.53 -8.58 -15.58
CA ASP A 71 -3.31 -9.61 -14.55
C ASP A 71 -3.62 -9.11 -13.12
N GLY A 72 -4.14 -7.89 -12.98
CA GLY A 72 -4.50 -7.30 -11.70
C GLY A 72 -3.34 -6.70 -10.93
N ARG A 73 -2.10 -6.74 -11.44
CA ARG A 73 -0.94 -6.10 -10.78
C ARG A 73 -1.02 -4.59 -10.86
N ASN A 74 -0.71 -3.90 -9.77
CA ASN A 74 -0.68 -2.44 -9.75
C ASN A 74 0.75 -1.92 -9.75
N TYR A 75 1.02 -1.02 -10.69
CA TYR A 75 2.31 -0.37 -10.85
C TYR A 75 2.16 1.15 -10.68
N PRO A 76 3.17 1.86 -10.13
CA PRO A 76 3.26 3.31 -10.19
C PRO A 76 2.96 3.79 -11.61
N ARG A 77 2.21 4.88 -11.74
CA ARG A 77 1.87 5.43 -13.05
C ARG A 77 3.09 5.89 -13.84
N THR A 78 4.17 6.23 -13.14
CA THR A 78 5.49 6.57 -13.70
C THR A 78 6.21 5.36 -14.31
N GLY A 79 5.81 4.13 -13.95
CA GLY A 79 6.53 2.90 -14.27
C GLY A 79 7.89 2.77 -13.58
N LYS A 80 8.19 3.59 -12.56
CA LYS A 80 9.48 3.57 -11.85
C LYS A 80 9.30 3.17 -10.40
N ALA A 81 9.98 2.10 -9.99
CA ALA A 81 10.02 1.61 -8.61
C ALA A 81 10.55 2.68 -7.62
N SER A 82 11.44 3.57 -8.07
CA SER A 82 11.92 4.68 -7.25
C SER A 82 10.79 5.56 -6.73
N THR A 83 9.71 5.73 -7.50
CA THR A 83 8.53 6.49 -7.06
C THR A 83 7.87 5.90 -5.82
N VAL A 84 7.85 4.57 -5.70
CA VAL A 84 7.32 3.90 -4.50
C VAL A 84 8.21 4.19 -3.31
N VAL A 85 9.53 4.11 -3.50
CA VAL A 85 10.51 4.42 -2.45
C VAL A 85 10.40 5.87 -2.00
N ASP A 86 10.32 6.81 -2.94
CA ASP A 86 10.21 8.24 -2.64
C ASP A 86 8.94 8.54 -1.83
N VAL A 87 7.81 7.90 -2.17
CA VAL A 87 6.55 8.03 -1.41
C VAL A 87 6.70 7.48 0.02
N LEU A 88 7.33 6.31 0.18
CA LEU A 88 7.56 5.71 1.50
C LEU A 88 8.48 6.57 2.37
N ARG A 89 9.57 7.07 1.80
CA ARG A 89 10.52 7.96 2.50
C ARG A 89 9.88 9.28 2.88
N ALA A 90 9.10 9.89 1.97
CA ALA A 90 8.36 11.11 2.27
C ALA A 90 7.32 10.89 3.38
N ALA A 91 6.63 9.74 3.38
CA ALA A 91 5.71 9.36 4.45
C ALA A 91 6.42 9.20 5.80
N ALA A 92 7.58 8.52 5.82
CA ALA A 92 8.41 8.32 7.00
C ALA A 92 8.95 9.66 7.56
N ALA A 93 9.52 10.50 6.69
CA ALA A 93 10.03 11.81 7.07
C ALA A 93 8.95 12.72 7.68
N ARG A 94 7.71 12.66 7.16
CA ARG A 94 6.56 13.42 7.71
C ARG A 94 6.19 13.04 9.14
N VAL A 95 6.53 11.84 9.60
CA VAL A 95 6.30 11.38 10.98
C VAL A 95 7.58 11.39 11.82
N GLY A 96 8.65 12.01 11.32
CA GLY A 96 9.92 12.17 12.05
C GLY A 96 10.78 10.92 12.11
N VAL A 97 10.52 9.92 11.27
CA VAL A 97 11.39 8.73 11.16
C VAL A 97 12.74 9.14 10.56
N VAL A 98 13.82 8.65 11.16
CA VAL A 98 15.20 8.81 10.68
C VAL A 98 15.63 7.54 9.97
N GLU A 99 15.99 7.65 8.69
CA GLU A 99 16.58 6.55 7.92
C GLU A 99 18.06 6.40 8.29
N ALA A 100 18.43 5.29 8.92
CA ALA A 100 19.82 4.94 9.24
C ALA A 100 20.30 3.85 8.26
N CYS A 101 20.76 4.28 7.08
CA CYS A 101 21.37 3.38 6.11
C CYS A 101 22.88 3.38 6.30
N GLU A 102 23.50 2.19 6.33
CA GLU A 102 24.95 2.06 6.19
C GLU A 102 25.37 2.59 4.81
N ARG A 103 26.46 3.35 4.76
CA ARG A 103 27.05 3.85 3.51
C ARG A 103 27.89 2.78 2.84
#